data_AF-A0A1I4B5X3-F1
#
_entry.id   AF-A0A1I4B5X3-F1
#
_cell.length_a   1.000
_cell.length_b   1.000
_cell.length_c   1.000
_cell.angle_alpha   90.00
_cell.angle_beta   90.00
_cell.angle_gamma   90.00
#
_symmetry.space_group_name_H-M   'P 1'
#
loop_
_entity.id
_entity.type
_entity.pdbx_description
1 polymer ?
#
loop_
_entity_poly.entity_id
_entity_poly.type
_entity_poly.pdbx_seq_one_letter_code
_entity_poly.pdbx_strand_id
1 'polypeptide(L)'
;MIPSQIFNAYIMTENGKKLEIRALDMSPDFFDFRVVSNCKLVPDECIELNFWNYESGKYSSYTLKSYDVKLVENTVFYDVYRVSSDDRVFKAYAKELLEGYENYVELKLEDDEELLMAYLTGLELDKAHISDNFDVQWKNIYKKYFEKTEFNLCGAQLALCIDKPVRYKEFLEKPAEKYKESYFEKYFPANIELKETRLEHVYIGNQFCFELLPSKNDIQQLLCKALEEGLKASFMLPPINEDHIDKIRDIAAILGNYMCEIVVNDIGTLSMLRDIPNKKVIGIFFNRRRKDSRMKWKKYTSDGGEAELKKASLNDRLLTEELVRKYKVSGAMSEALDYEQEIPSIGMSALLFPLYQTNTAPYCTLYAQCTKGSRGKQTEVAGCPKFCQKCGFIYPDILNMVGIGNSLFGICTHYYEEAQKNGQIDRVVFNL
;
A
#
# COMPACT_ATOMS: atom_id res chain seq x y z
N MET A 1 21.23 -11.48 7.34
CA MET A 1 19.86 -12.00 7.12
C MET A 1 19.47 -11.69 5.69
N ILE A 2 19.12 -12.71 4.92
CA ILE A 2 18.70 -12.57 3.53
C ILE A 2 17.18 -12.32 3.50
N PRO A 3 16.70 -11.28 2.80
CA PRO A 3 15.26 -11.08 2.62
C PRO A 3 14.62 -12.29 1.92
N SER A 4 13.48 -12.76 2.43
CA SER A 4 12.76 -13.89 1.81
C SER A 4 12.26 -13.58 0.40
N GLN A 5 12.22 -12.30 0.03
CA GLN A 5 11.86 -11.82 -1.31
C GLN A 5 12.99 -11.99 -2.33
N ILE A 6 14.18 -12.43 -1.93
CA ILE A 6 15.30 -12.64 -2.85
C ILE A 6 15.83 -14.08 -2.84
N PHE A 7 15.45 -14.85 -1.82
CA PHE A 7 15.66 -16.29 -1.77
C PHE A 7 14.53 -16.98 -1.01
N ASN A 8 13.98 -18.04 -1.61
CA ASN A 8 13.13 -19.00 -0.92
C ASN A 8 13.44 -20.41 -1.40
N ALA A 9 13.03 -21.39 -0.60
CA ALA A 9 13.14 -22.78 -0.97
C ALA A 9 11.86 -23.55 -0.59
N TYR A 10 11.62 -24.67 -1.27
CA TYR A 10 10.55 -25.60 -0.93
C TYR A 10 11.13 -26.96 -0.60
N ILE A 11 10.65 -27.51 0.52
CA ILE A 11 11.01 -28.82 1.01
C ILE A 11 9.76 -29.69 1.19
N MET A 12 9.94 -31.00 1.14
CA MET A 12 8.90 -31.96 1.49
C MET A 12 9.02 -32.34 2.97
N THR A 13 7.87 -32.33 3.65
CA THR A 13 7.75 -32.83 5.03
C THR A 13 7.31 -34.29 5.04
N GLU A 14 7.60 -35.04 6.11
CA GLU A 14 7.18 -36.46 6.24
C GLU A 14 5.66 -36.68 6.03
N ASN A 15 4.85 -35.64 6.28
CA ASN A 15 3.41 -35.66 6.07
C ASN A 15 2.99 -35.43 4.60
N GLY A 16 3.93 -35.44 3.66
CA GLY A 16 3.69 -35.23 2.23
C GLY A 16 3.32 -33.79 1.86
N LYS A 17 3.50 -32.81 2.76
CA LYS A 17 3.26 -31.39 2.48
C LYS A 17 4.52 -30.73 1.95
N LYS A 18 4.38 -30.00 0.84
CA LYS A 18 5.36 -29.05 0.35
C LYS A 18 5.34 -27.79 1.22
N LEU A 19 6.46 -27.45 1.83
CA LEU A 19 6.61 -26.32 2.74
C LEU A 19 7.57 -25.30 2.14
N GLU A 20 7.13 -24.05 2.04
CA GLU A 20 8.02 -22.92 1.76
C GLU A 20 8.86 -22.61 3.00
N ILE A 21 10.18 -22.58 2.84
CA ILE A 21 11.15 -22.22 3.87
C ILE A 21 11.91 -20.96 3.45
N ARG A 22 12.34 -20.20 4.46
CA ARG A 22 13.03 -18.92 4.30
C ARG A 22 14.42 -19.01 4.91
N ALA A 23 15.42 -18.50 4.19
CA ALA A 23 16.77 -18.45 4.71
C ALA A 23 16.88 -17.44 5.87
N LEU A 24 17.46 -17.89 6.98
CA LEU A 24 17.94 -17.02 8.05
C LEU A 24 19.32 -16.45 7.69
N ASP A 25 20.16 -17.31 7.14
CA ASP A 25 21.53 -17.03 6.72
C ASP A 25 21.86 -17.81 5.44
N MET A 26 22.82 -17.31 4.66
CA MET A 26 23.23 -17.93 3.41
C MET A 26 24.67 -17.56 3.06
N SER A 27 25.37 -18.53 2.49
CA SER A 27 26.65 -18.39 1.81
C SER A 27 26.63 -19.24 0.53
N PRO A 28 27.67 -19.18 -0.30
CA PRO A 28 27.80 -20.12 -1.41
C PRO A 28 27.83 -21.59 -0.97
N ASP A 29 28.23 -21.90 0.26
CA ASP A 29 28.40 -23.29 0.72
C ASP A 29 27.22 -23.82 1.54
N PHE A 30 26.36 -22.93 2.05
CA PHE A 30 25.23 -23.33 2.89
C PHE A 30 24.10 -22.31 2.93
N PHE A 31 22.92 -22.75 3.38
CA PHE A 31 21.88 -21.86 3.89
C PHE A 31 21.21 -22.44 5.12
N ASP A 32 20.77 -21.56 6.02
CA ASP A 32 20.09 -21.91 7.25
C ASP A 32 18.60 -21.58 7.14
N PHE A 33 17.71 -22.43 7.62
CA PHE A 33 16.28 -22.17 7.62
C PHE A 33 15.60 -22.63 8.91
N ARG A 34 14.46 -22.00 9.21
CA ARG A 34 13.65 -22.29 10.40
C ARG A 34 12.38 -23.05 10.04
N VAL A 35 12.03 -24.04 10.86
CA VAL A 35 10.72 -24.71 10.84
C VAL A 35 10.14 -24.79 12.26
N VAL A 36 8.82 -24.96 12.36
CA VAL A 36 8.15 -25.18 13.67
C VAL A 36 8.70 -26.45 14.31
N SER A 37 8.89 -26.44 15.64
CA SER A 37 9.40 -27.60 16.37
C SER A 37 8.58 -28.86 16.07
N ASN A 38 9.26 -30.00 15.93
CA ASN A 38 8.69 -31.30 15.53
C ASN A 38 8.32 -31.43 14.04
N CYS A 39 8.63 -30.44 13.20
CA CYS A 39 8.60 -30.62 11.75
C CYS A 39 9.77 -31.52 11.33
N LYS A 40 9.48 -32.75 10.91
CA LYS A 40 10.49 -33.68 10.41
C LYS A 40 10.66 -33.53 8.90
N LEU A 41 11.90 -33.34 8.51
CA LEU A 41 12.34 -33.28 7.11
C LEU A 41 12.38 -34.70 6.54
N VAL A 42 11.99 -34.85 5.27
CA VAL A 42 12.21 -36.12 4.56
C VAL A 42 13.68 -36.17 4.15
N PRO A 43 14.47 -37.16 4.62
CA PRO A 43 15.84 -37.34 4.16
C PRO A 43 15.86 -37.61 2.64
N ASP A 44 16.91 -37.15 1.97
CA ASP A 44 17.20 -37.45 0.55
C ASP A 44 16.17 -36.95 -0.49
N GLU A 45 15.22 -36.09 -0.07
CA GLU A 45 14.31 -35.41 -1.01
C GLU A 45 15.00 -34.25 -1.72
N CYS A 46 14.51 -33.88 -2.90
CA CYS A 46 15.06 -32.71 -3.59
C CYS A 46 14.58 -31.40 -2.93
N ILE A 47 15.44 -30.39 -2.86
CA ILE A 47 15.04 -29.04 -2.43
C ILE A 47 14.89 -28.17 -3.68
N GLU A 48 13.71 -27.58 -3.87
CA GLU A 48 13.53 -26.55 -4.89
C GLU A 48 13.98 -25.20 -4.34
N LEU A 49 14.96 -24.58 -4.96
CA LEU A 49 15.53 -23.29 -4.59
C LEU A 49 15.13 -22.24 -5.61
N ASN A 50 14.82 -21.03 -5.16
CA ASN A 50 14.52 -19.90 -6.04
C ASN A 50 15.41 -18.71 -5.65
N PHE A 51 16.27 -18.30 -6.59
CA PHE A 51 17.22 -17.21 -6.43
C PHE A 51 16.79 -16.00 -7.22
N TRP A 52 16.76 -14.84 -6.60
CA TRP A 52 16.54 -13.59 -7.31
C TRP A 52 17.80 -13.14 -8.05
N ASN A 53 17.64 -12.78 -9.31
CA ASN A 53 18.72 -12.22 -10.12
C ASN A 53 18.48 -10.71 -10.32
N TYR A 54 19.42 -9.89 -9.84
CA TYR A 54 19.31 -8.42 -9.91
C TYR A 54 19.52 -7.86 -11.32
N GLU A 55 20.32 -8.52 -12.15
CA GLU A 55 20.61 -8.05 -13.50
C GLU A 55 19.41 -8.23 -14.44
N SER A 56 18.84 -9.44 -14.45
CA SER A 56 17.67 -9.82 -15.25
C SER A 56 16.34 -9.45 -14.61
N GLY A 57 16.29 -9.28 -13.29
CA GLY A 57 15.05 -9.06 -12.54
C GLY A 57 14.14 -10.28 -12.51
N LYS A 58 14.69 -11.50 -12.56
CA LYS A 58 13.92 -12.75 -12.62
C LYS A 58 14.36 -13.72 -11.53
N TYR A 59 13.48 -14.64 -11.15
CA TYR A 59 13.86 -15.77 -10.32
C TYR A 59 14.49 -16.87 -11.18
N SER A 60 15.62 -17.40 -10.73
CA SER A 60 16.20 -18.64 -11.22
C SER A 60 15.83 -19.78 -10.27
N SER A 61 15.07 -20.76 -10.76
CA SER A 61 14.72 -21.96 -10.00
C SER A 61 15.73 -23.07 -10.22
N TYR A 62 16.17 -23.72 -9.15
CA TYR A 62 17.12 -24.82 -9.18
C TYR A 62 16.71 -25.94 -8.23
N THR A 63 16.77 -27.19 -8.68
CA THR A 63 16.49 -28.36 -7.83
C THR A 63 17.80 -28.93 -7.28
N LEU A 64 18.05 -28.70 -6.00
CA LEU A 64 19.22 -29.21 -5.29
C LEU A 64 18.99 -30.67 -4.88
N LYS A 65 19.88 -31.56 -5.34
CA LYS A 65 19.77 -33.02 -5.13
C LYS A 65 20.78 -33.60 -4.15
N SER A 66 21.94 -32.96 -4.01
CA SER A 66 23.04 -33.45 -3.17
C SER A 66 23.38 -32.40 -2.14
N TYR A 67 23.09 -32.69 -0.88
CA TYR A 67 23.30 -31.78 0.22
C TYR A 67 23.36 -32.55 1.56
N ASP A 68 24.01 -31.94 2.53
CA ASP A 68 24.02 -32.39 3.92
C ASP A 68 23.09 -31.50 4.74
N VAL A 69 22.29 -32.10 5.63
CA VAL A 69 21.43 -31.36 6.57
C VAL A 69 21.90 -31.57 8.00
N LYS A 70 22.05 -30.47 8.74
CA LYS A 70 22.41 -30.49 10.16
C LYS A 70 21.47 -29.62 10.98
N LEU A 71 20.99 -30.13 12.10
CA LEU A 71 20.30 -29.33 13.12
C LEU A 71 21.33 -28.41 13.82
N VAL A 72 21.09 -27.09 13.76
CA VAL A 72 21.98 -26.05 14.31
C VAL A 72 21.44 -25.48 15.61
N GLU A 73 20.12 -25.31 15.71
CA GLU A 73 19.45 -24.78 16.90
C GLU A 73 18.15 -25.56 17.12
N ASN A 74 17.87 -25.89 18.38
CA ASN A 74 16.63 -26.53 18.80
C ASN A 74 16.02 -25.71 19.94
N THR A 75 14.76 -25.31 19.78
CA THR A 75 14.00 -24.57 20.78
C THR A 75 12.62 -25.21 21.00
N VAL A 76 11.88 -24.70 21.98
CA VAL A 76 10.52 -25.16 22.27
C VAL A 76 9.52 -24.77 21.16
N PHE A 77 9.84 -23.76 20.35
CA PHE A 77 8.92 -23.23 19.32
C PHE A 77 9.35 -23.51 17.88
N TYR A 78 10.66 -23.56 17.63
CA TYR A 78 11.23 -23.82 16.31
C TYR A 78 12.55 -24.59 16.35
N ASP A 79 12.88 -25.18 15.21
CA ASP A 79 14.17 -25.80 14.89
C ASP A 79 14.84 -25.04 13.74
N VAL A 80 16.17 -24.91 13.79
CA VAL A 80 16.98 -24.32 12.72
C VAL A 80 17.87 -25.39 12.11
N TYR A 81 17.76 -25.57 10.80
CA TYR A 81 18.57 -26.51 10.03
C TYR A 81 19.51 -25.76 9.09
N ARG A 82 20.72 -26.29 8.93
CA ARG A 82 21.68 -25.89 7.90
C ARG A 82 21.68 -26.92 6.79
N VAL A 83 21.52 -26.45 5.56
CA VAL A 83 21.75 -27.22 4.33
C VAL A 83 23.10 -26.82 3.79
N SER A 84 24.03 -27.76 3.66
CA SER A 84 25.35 -27.55 3.06
C SER A 84 25.47 -28.32 1.75
N SER A 85 26.11 -27.75 0.74
CA SER A 85 26.27 -28.43 -0.54
C SER A 85 27.53 -27.99 -1.29
N ASP A 86 28.20 -28.94 -1.92
CA ASP A 86 29.30 -28.70 -2.88
C ASP A 86 28.83 -28.56 -4.33
N ASP A 87 27.52 -28.51 -4.55
CA ASP A 87 26.93 -28.32 -5.86
C ASP A 87 27.36 -26.97 -6.48
N ARG A 88 28.00 -27.04 -7.65
CA ARG A 88 28.58 -25.86 -8.33
C ARG A 88 27.52 -24.88 -8.81
N VAL A 89 26.33 -25.37 -9.17
CA VAL A 89 25.23 -24.53 -9.67
C VAL A 89 24.62 -23.76 -8.50
N PHE A 90 24.39 -24.44 -7.37
CA PHE A 90 24.00 -23.79 -6.11
C PHE A 90 24.98 -22.69 -5.71
N LYS A 91 26.29 -23.00 -5.66
CA LYS A 91 27.36 -22.04 -5.33
C LYS A 91 27.33 -20.81 -6.23
N ALA A 92 27.16 -21.01 -7.54
CA ALA A 92 27.11 -19.93 -8.51
C ALA A 92 25.90 -19.02 -8.28
N TYR A 93 24.69 -19.59 -8.14
CA TYR A 93 23.48 -18.79 -7.88
C TYR A 93 23.50 -18.09 -6.53
N ALA A 94 23.99 -18.75 -5.48
CA ALA A 94 24.13 -18.14 -4.16
C ALA A 94 25.13 -16.97 -4.19
N LYS A 95 26.27 -17.12 -4.89
CA LYS A 95 27.25 -16.04 -5.06
C LYS A 95 26.65 -14.85 -5.81
N GLU A 96 26.02 -15.09 -6.96
CA GLU A 96 25.40 -14.04 -7.77
C GLU A 96 24.32 -13.27 -6.98
N LEU A 97 23.48 -13.99 -6.24
CA LEU A 97 22.46 -13.38 -5.38
C LEU A 97 23.08 -12.50 -4.28
N LEU A 98 24.14 -13.00 -3.62
CA LEU A 98 24.83 -12.28 -2.55
C LEU A 98 25.51 -11.01 -3.05
N GLU A 99 26.24 -11.08 -4.16
CA GLU A 99 26.90 -9.93 -4.79
C GLU A 99 25.88 -8.85 -5.20
N GLY A 100 24.76 -9.28 -5.81
CA GLY A 100 23.68 -8.36 -6.17
C GLY A 100 22.99 -7.72 -4.96
N TYR A 101 22.80 -8.49 -3.88
CA TYR A 101 22.21 -7.97 -2.64
C TYR A 101 23.16 -7.02 -1.90
N GLU A 102 24.45 -7.33 -1.85
CA GLU A 102 25.48 -6.48 -1.27
C GLU A 102 25.52 -5.13 -1.96
N ASN A 103 25.61 -5.11 -3.30
CA ASN A 103 25.53 -3.87 -4.07
C ASN A 103 24.21 -3.09 -3.81
N TYR A 104 23.07 -3.79 -3.73
CA TYR A 104 21.80 -3.13 -3.36
C TYR A 104 21.86 -2.47 -1.98
N VAL A 105 22.48 -3.13 -0.99
CA VAL A 105 22.63 -2.61 0.37
C VAL A 105 23.58 -1.42 0.41
N GLU A 106 24.72 -1.47 -0.29
CA GLU A 106 25.66 -0.35 -0.40
C GLU A 106 24.97 0.89 -0.96
N LEU A 107 24.26 0.76 -2.09
CA LEU A 107 23.49 1.86 -2.68
C LEU A 107 22.42 2.42 -1.74
N LYS A 108 21.84 1.56 -0.89
CA LYS A 108 20.89 1.99 0.14
C LYS A 108 21.54 2.75 1.29
N LEU A 109 22.77 2.40 1.65
CA LEU A 109 23.53 3.04 2.72
C LEU A 109 24.11 4.39 2.29
N GLU A 110 24.45 4.54 1.01
CA GLU A 110 24.93 5.80 0.43
C GLU A 110 23.84 6.88 0.32
N ASP A 111 22.56 6.52 0.49
CA ASP A 111 21.38 7.39 0.32
C ASP A 111 21.30 8.04 -1.08
N ASP A 112 21.99 7.44 -2.07
CA ASP A 112 21.91 7.82 -3.48
C ASP A 112 20.69 7.16 -4.13
N GLU A 113 19.54 7.82 -3.93
CA GLU A 113 18.27 7.37 -4.49
C GLU A 113 18.26 7.32 -6.02
N GLU A 114 19.10 8.11 -6.69
CA GLU A 114 19.19 8.19 -8.14
C GLU A 114 19.96 6.99 -8.71
N LEU A 115 21.13 6.70 -8.15
CA LEU A 115 21.95 5.57 -8.60
C LEU A 115 21.29 4.23 -8.27
N LEU A 116 20.67 4.13 -7.09
CA LEU A 116 19.82 2.99 -6.75
C LEU A 116 18.66 2.82 -7.74
N MET A 117 18.07 3.92 -8.18
CA MET A 117 16.98 3.90 -9.17
C MET A 117 17.45 3.38 -10.52
N ALA A 118 18.54 3.95 -11.05
CA ALA A 118 19.15 3.50 -12.29
C ALA A 118 19.51 2.02 -12.22
N TYR A 119 20.06 1.55 -11.10
CA TYR A 119 20.38 0.14 -10.88
C TYR A 119 19.14 -0.77 -10.96
N LEU A 120 18.05 -0.40 -10.27
CA LEU A 120 16.85 -1.23 -10.17
C LEU A 120 15.93 -1.19 -11.40
N THR A 121 15.92 -0.08 -12.14
CA THR A 121 14.96 0.15 -13.23
C THR A 121 15.60 0.46 -14.58
N GLY A 122 16.92 0.68 -14.62
CA GLY A 122 17.60 1.17 -15.82
C GLY A 122 17.23 2.61 -16.22
N LEU A 123 16.55 3.36 -15.34
CA LEU A 123 16.14 4.74 -15.61
C LEU A 123 17.21 5.70 -15.09
N GLU A 124 17.84 6.43 -15.99
CA GLU A 124 18.68 7.60 -15.66
C GLU A 124 17.76 8.83 -15.52
N LEU A 125 17.70 9.42 -14.32
CA LEU A 125 16.84 10.56 -14.02
C LEU A 125 17.58 11.91 -14.10
N ASP A 126 18.90 11.90 -14.20
CA ASP A 126 19.80 13.05 -14.37
C ASP A 126 19.37 14.02 -15.48
N LYS A 127 18.64 13.51 -16.49
CA LYS A 127 18.13 14.26 -17.65
C LYS A 127 16.63 14.57 -17.57
N ALA A 128 15.94 14.12 -16.52
CA ALA A 128 14.50 14.28 -16.41
C ALA A 128 14.15 15.67 -15.86
N HIS A 129 13.29 16.38 -16.59
CA HIS A 129 12.76 17.67 -16.14
C HIS A 129 11.99 17.52 -14.82
N ILE A 130 12.22 18.46 -13.89
CA ILE A 130 11.47 18.59 -12.65
C ILE A 130 10.75 19.93 -12.69
N SER A 131 9.43 19.90 -12.52
CA SER A 131 8.61 21.11 -12.45
C SER A 131 8.98 22.00 -11.25
N ASP A 132 8.84 23.32 -11.39
CA ASP A 132 9.24 24.32 -10.38
C ASP A 132 8.57 24.13 -9.01
N ASN A 133 7.32 23.69 -8.99
CA ASN A 133 6.55 23.50 -7.77
C ASN A 133 5.41 22.48 -7.95
N PHE A 134 4.78 22.13 -6.83
CA PHE A 134 3.70 21.17 -6.75
C PHE A 134 2.53 21.51 -7.67
N ASP A 135 2.06 22.76 -7.69
CA ASP A 135 0.89 23.15 -8.48
C ASP A 135 1.17 23.09 -9.98
N VAL A 136 2.38 23.46 -10.41
CA VAL A 136 2.84 23.33 -11.80
C VAL A 136 2.92 21.86 -12.20
N GLN A 137 3.54 21.03 -11.36
CA GLN A 137 3.65 19.59 -11.64
C GLN A 137 2.27 18.93 -11.72
N TRP A 138 1.39 19.21 -10.76
CA TRP A 138 0.04 18.66 -10.75
C TRP A 138 -0.74 19.12 -11.99
N LYS A 139 -0.65 20.39 -12.39
CA LYS A 139 -1.25 20.89 -13.63
C LYS A 139 -0.71 20.16 -14.86
N ASN A 140 0.59 19.88 -14.94
CA ASN A 140 1.19 19.14 -16.05
C ASN A 140 0.70 17.70 -16.10
N ILE A 141 0.64 17.02 -14.95
CA ILE A 141 0.07 15.67 -14.82
C ILE A 141 -1.40 15.70 -15.27
N TYR A 142 -2.20 16.58 -14.69
CA TYR A 142 -3.61 16.78 -15.05
C TYR A 142 -3.79 16.99 -16.56
N LYS A 143 -3.04 17.93 -17.14
CA LYS A 143 -3.09 18.28 -18.57
C LYS A 143 -2.83 17.06 -19.45
N LYS A 144 -1.81 16.27 -19.12
CA LYS A 144 -1.43 15.07 -19.87
C LYS A 144 -2.54 14.03 -19.96
N TYR A 145 -3.34 13.87 -18.91
CA TYR A 145 -4.38 12.84 -18.83
C TYR A 145 -5.78 13.34 -19.21
N PHE A 146 -6.14 14.58 -18.91
CA PHE A 146 -7.50 15.07 -19.12
C PHE A 146 -7.69 16.02 -20.32
N GLU A 147 -6.63 16.53 -20.96
CA GLU A 147 -6.80 17.23 -22.26
C GLU A 147 -7.14 16.26 -23.40
N LYS A 148 -6.83 14.97 -23.23
CA LYS A 148 -7.01 13.94 -24.27
C LYS A 148 -8.10 12.93 -23.94
N THR A 149 -8.72 13.02 -22.76
CA THR A 149 -9.64 11.99 -22.26
C THR A 149 -10.69 12.64 -21.36
N GLU A 150 -11.96 12.54 -21.75
CA GLU A 150 -13.07 12.91 -20.86
C GLU A 150 -13.14 11.89 -19.73
N PHE A 151 -12.95 12.34 -18.49
CA PHE A 151 -13.16 11.49 -17.33
C PHE A 151 -14.61 11.57 -16.89
N ASN A 152 -15.22 10.39 -16.87
CA ASN A 152 -16.61 10.19 -16.53
C ASN A 152 -16.72 9.19 -15.38
N LEU A 153 -17.64 9.42 -14.45
CA LEU A 153 -17.89 8.56 -13.28
C LEU A 153 -18.56 7.23 -13.64
N CYS A 154 -19.04 7.07 -14.87
CA CYS A 154 -19.66 5.88 -15.45
C CYS A 154 -20.73 5.24 -14.54
N GLY A 155 -21.51 6.07 -13.84
CA GLY A 155 -22.57 5.64 -12.91
C GLY A 155 -22.11 5.37 -11.47
N ALA A 156 -20.82 5.46 -11.16
CA ALA A 156 -20.33 5.42 -9.78
C ALA A 156 -20.66 6.71 -9.02
N GLN A 157 -20.89 6.61 -7.71
CA GLN A 157 -21.18 7.78 -6.88
C GLN A 157 -19.94 8.65 -6.73
N LEU A 158 -20.13 9.97 -6.77
CA LEU A 158 -19.09 10.94 -6.48
C LEU A 158 -18.88 11.09 -4.97
N ALA A 159 -17.64 10.95 -4.52
CA ALA A 159 -17.25 11.15 -3.13
C ALA A 159 -15.99 12.00 -2.96
N LEU A 160 -15.89 12.73 -1.84
CA LEU A 160 -14.71 13.54 -1.48
C LEU A 160 -14.10 13.09 -0.15
N CYS A 161 -12.77 13.05 -0.08
CA CYS A 161 -12.03 12.95 1.16
C CYS A 161 -11.85 14.33 1.82
N ILE A 162 -12.25 14.40 3.08
CA ILE A 162 -12.01 15.50 4.00
C ILE A 162 -11.08 14.92 5.06
N ASP A 163 -9.77 15.09 4.89
CA ASP A 163 -8.78 14.21 5.54
C ASP A 163 -7.72 14.93 6.38
N LYS A 164 -7.88 16.25 6.55
CA LYS A 164 -6.95 17.10 7.28
C LYS A 164 -7.63 18.33 7.88
N PRO A 165 -7.03 18.96 8.92
CA PRO A 165 -7.64 20.07 9.65
C PRO A 165 -8.17 21.22 8.79
N VAL A 166 -7.40 21.68 7.80
CA VAL A 166 -7.85 22.75 6.90
C VAL A 166 -9.13 22.35 6.14
N ARG A 167 -9.25 21.09 5.70
CA ARG A 167 -10.44 20.59 4.99
C ARG A 167 -11.64 20.42 5.91
N TYR A 168 -11.44 19.96 7.15
CA TYR A 168 -12.54 19.88 8.13
C TYR A 168 -13.16 21.25 8.33
N LYS A 169 -12.32 22.26 8.54
CA LYS A 169 -12.76 23.64 8.72
C LYS A 169 -13.48 24.19 7.49
N GLU A 170 -12.87 24.07 6.31
CA GLU A 170 -13.47 24.56 5.06
C GLU A 170 -14.80 23.89 4.73
N PHE A 171 -14.93 22.58 5.02
CA PHE A 171 -16.17 21.86 4.84
C PHE A 171 -17.24 22.36 5.83
N LEU A 172 -16.92 22.53 7.11
CA LEU A 172 -17.88 23.04 8.09
C LEU A 172 -18.38 24.47 7.75
N GLU A 173 -17.51 25.32 7.21
CA GLU A 173 -17.81 26.73 6.89
C GLU A 173 -18.63 26.93 5.61
N LYS A 174 -18.70 25.95 4.72
CA LYS A 174 -19.34 26.08 3.39
C LYS A 174 -20.40 25.01 3.18
N PRO A 175 -21.46 25.25 2.39
CA PRO A 175 -22.29 24.17 1.87
C PRO A 175 -21.43 23.14 1.12
N ALA A 176 -21.74 21.86 1.24
CA ALA A 176 -20.93 20.77 0.70
C ALA A 176 -20.71 20.87 -0.81
N GLU A 177 -21.74 21.28 -1.55
CA GLU A 177 -21.62 21.53 -3.00
C GLU A 177 -20.66 22.67 -3.33
N LYS A 178 -20.63 23.74 -2.50
CA LYS A 178 -19.68 24.84 -2.68
C LYS A 178 -18.25 24.45 -2.31
N TYR A 179 -18.10 23.59 -1.30
CA TYR A 179 -16.81 22.97 -1.00
C TYR A 179 -16.34 22.09 -2.18
N LYS A 180 -17.22 21.26 -2.73
CA LYS A 180 -16.98 20.40 -3.91
C LYS A 180 -16.54 21.20 -5.13
N GLU A 181 -17.27 22.27 -5.46
CA GLU A 181 -16.91 23.19 -6.54
C GLU A 181 -15.49 23.76 -6.34
N SER A 182 -15.19 24.26 -5.13
CA SER A 182 -13.87 24.82 -4.81
C SER A 182 -12.76 23.78 -4.95
N TYR A 183 -13.02 22.54 -4.55
CA TYR A 183 -12.06 21.43 -4.63
C TYR A 183 -11.74 21.09 -6.11
N PHE A 184 -12.77 20.89 -6.94
CA PHE A 184 -12.56 20.54 -8.35
C PHE A 184 -12.02 21.71 -9.17
N GLU A 185 -12.38 22.96 -8.86
CA GLU A 185 -11.77 24.13 -9.49
C GLU A 185 -10.26 24.17 -9.25
N LYS A 186 -9.82 23.82 -8.05
CA LYS A 186 -8.40 23.82 -7.70
C LYS A 186 -7.62 22.68 -8.36
N TYR A 187 -8.15 21.47 -8.31
CA TYR A 187 -7.39 20.26 -8.64
C TYR A 187 -7.77 19.61 -9.97
N PHE A 188 -8.97 19.85 -10.48
CA PHE A 188 -9.47 19.27 -11.74
C PHE A 188 -10.23 20.31 -12.59
N PRO A 189 -9.63 21.48 -12.89
CA PRO A 189 -10.34 22.66 -13.38
C PRO A 189 -11.07 22.48 -14.72
N ALA A 190 -10.58 21.63 -15.62
CA ALA A 190 -11.20 21.42 -16.93
C ALA A 190 -12.21 20.25 -16.97
N ASN A 191 -12.46 19.55 -15.85
CA ASN A 191 -13.45 18.48 -15.81
C ASN A 191 -14.83 19.04 -15.40
N ILE A 192 -15.70 19.23 -16.41
CA ILE A 192 -17.05 19.78 -16.22
C ILE A 192 -17.96 18.78 -15.51
N GLU A 193 -17.91 17.49 -15.87
CA GLU A 193 -18.76 16.45 -15.30
C GLU A 193 -18.61 16.35 -13.77
N LEU A 194 -17.39 16.43 -13.24
CA LEU A 194 -17.17 16.39 -11.79
C LEU A 194 -17.73 17.62 -11.05
N LYS A 195 -17.77 18.77 -11.72
CA LYS A 195 -18.36 19.98 -11.16
C LYS A 195 -19.89 19.91 -11.16
N GLU A 196 -20.47 19.34 -12.20
CA GLU A 196 -21.93 19.20 -12.36
C GLU A 196 -22.52 18.03 -11.56
N THR A 197 -21.75 16.96 -11.36
CA THR A 197 -22.19 15.78 -10.60
C THR A 197 -22.38 16.13 -9.14
N ARG A 198 -23.55 15.78 -8.59
CA ARG A 198 -23.88 16.01 -7.17
C ARG A 198 -22.94 15.22 -6.26
N LEU A 199 -22.50 15.82 -5.17
CA LEU A 199 -21.79 15.10 -4.13
C LEU A 199 -22.77 14.20 -3.35
N GLU A 200 -22.49 12.91 -3.27
CA GLU A 200 -23.36 11.95 -2.57
C GLU A 200 -22.77 11.45 -1.26
N HIS A 201 -21.43 11.47 -1.14
CA HIS A 201 -20.73 10.82 -0.04
C HIS A 201 -19.47 11.60 0.38
N VAL A 202 -19.20 11.70 1.68
CA VAL A 202 -17.93 12.23 2.22
C VAL A 202 -17.17 11.22 3.07
N TYR A 203 -15.84 11.20 2.90
CA TYR A 203 -14.92 10.40 3.69
C TYR A 203 -14.19 11.32 4.66
N ILE A 204 -14.44 11.16 5.95
CA ILE A 204 -13.93 12.01 7.02
C ILE A 204 -12.82 11.27 7.76
N GLY A 205 -11.71 11.94 8.06
CA GLY A 205 -10.58 11.35 8.79
C GLY A 205 -9.44 10.98 7.86
N ASN A 206 -8.46 10.22 8.34
CA ASN A 206 -7.24 9.96 7.59
C ASN A 206 -6.85 8.48 7.69
N GLN A 207 -6.47 7.88 6.57
CA GLN A 207 -6.11 6.44 6.52
C GLN A 207 -4.68 6.14 6.99
N PHE A 208 -3.85 7.17 7.17
CA PHE A 208 -2.43 6.99 7.56
C PHE A 208 -2.08 7.63 8.90
N CYS A 209 -2.56 8.85 9.18
CA CYS A 209 -2.00 9.68 10.26
C CYS A 209 -3.02 10.02 11.35
N PHE A 210 -2.75 9.60 12.59
CA PHE A 210 -3.54 9.95 13.77
C PHE A 210 -3.54 11.45 14.09
N GLU A 211 -2.48 12.17 13.72
CA GLU A 211 -2.36 13.63 13.93
C GLU A 211 -3.25 14.46 13.00
N LEU A 212 -3.74 13.83 11.92
CA LEU A 212 -4.67 14.44 10.98
C LEU A 212 -6.13 14.09 11.27
N LEU A 213 -6.41 13.24 12.26
CA LEU A 213 -7.79 12.97 12.66
C LEU A 213 -8.45 14.23 13.24
N PRO A 214 -9.76 14.43 12.98
CA PRO A 214 -10.53 15.51 13.57
C PRO A 214 -10.60 15.36 15.09
N SER A 215 -10.81 16.48 15.81
CA SER A 215 -11.09 16.42 17.25
C SER A 215 -12.44 15.75 17.51
N LYS A 216 -12.68 15.29 18.76
CA LYS A 216 -13.96 14.66 19.13
C LYS A 216 -15.17 15.53 18.75
N ASN A 217 -15.07 16.82 19.00
CA ASN A 217 -16.11 17.80 18.66
C ASN A 217 -16.26 17.96 17.14
N ASP A 218 -15.16 18.02 16.40
CA ASP A 218 -15.22 18.14 14.93
C ASP A 218 -15.82 16.88 14.29
N ILE A 219 -15.57 15.68 14.84
CA ILE A 219 -16.21 14.43 14.36
C ILE A 219 -17.73 14.57 14.37
N GLN A 220 -18.28 15.01 15.50
CA GLN A 220 -19.73 15.18 15.66
C GLN A 220 -20.27 16.21 14.67
N GLN A 221 -19.62 17.37 14.56
CA GLN A 221 -20.05 18.43 13.65
C GLN A 221 -20.01 18.01 12.18
N LEU A 222 -18.94 17.32 11.76
CA LEU A 222 -18.79 16.85 10.38
C LEU A 222 -19.85 15.81 10.02
N LEU A 223 -20.15 14.88 10.93
CA LEU A 223 -21.18 13.85 10.73
C LEU A 223 -22.60 14.43 10.75
N CYS A 224 -22.90 15.34 11.68
CA CYS A 224 -24.17 16.07 11.71
C CYS A 224 -24.39 16.84 10.41
N LYS A 225 -23.39 17.61 9.97
CA LYS A 225 -23.47 18.36 8.72
C LYS A 225 -23.71 17.45 7.51
N ALA A 226 -22.98 16.33 7.42
CA ALA A 226 -23.17 15.38 6.33
C ALA A 226 -24.62 14.88 6.29
N LEU A 227 -25.19 14.52 7.46
CA LEU A 227 -26.59 14.11 7.56
C LEU A 227 -27.56 15.23 7.17
N GLU A 228 -27.36 16.45 7.68
CA GLU A 228 -28.21 17.62 7.42
C GLU A 228 -28.25 17.99 5.93
N GLU A 229 -27.13 17.83 5.23
CA GLU A 229 -27.02 18.09 3.79
C GLU A 229 -27.35 16.86 2.92
N GLY A 230 -27.82 15.77 3.53
CA GLY A 230 -28.27 14.56 2.83
C GLY A 230 -27.14 13.74 2.21
N LEU A 231 -25.94 13.82 2.76
CA LEU A 231 -24.75 13.07 2.34
C LEU A 231 -24.60 11.79 3.16
N LYS A 232 -24.13 10.73 2.51
CA LYS A 232 -23.59 9.56 3.21
C LYS A 232 -22.19 9.90 3.78
N ALA A 233 -21.81 9.25 4.87
CA ALA A 233 -20.51 9.46 5.50
C ALA A 233 -19.78 8.14 5.78
N SER A 234 -18.46 8.15 5.56
CA SER A 234 -17.55 7.11 6.04
C SER A 234 -16.45 7.75 6.89
N PHE A 235 -16.15 7.15 8.04
CA PHE A 235 -15.06 7.61 8.89
C PHE A 235 -13.81 6.75 8.70
N MET A 236 -12.68 7.37 8.36
CA MET A 236 -11.43 6.70 8.05
C MET A 236 -10.49 6.68 9.25
N LEU A 237 -10.09 5.47 9.65
CA LEU A 237 -9.15 5.26 10.75
C LEU A 237 -7.78 4.79 10.23
N PRO A 238 -6.67 5.31 10.77
CA PRO A 238 -5.34 4.81 10.48
C PRO A 238 -5.06 3.48 11.20
N PRO A 239 -4.03 2.72 10.77
CA PRO A 239 -3.56 1.55 11.51
C PRO A 239 -3.04 1.95 12.90
N ILE A 240 -3.50 1.28 13.96
CA ILE A 240 -3.20 1.65 15.35
C ILE A 240 -1.80 1.22 15.84
N ASN A 241 -1.30 1.97 16.82
CA ASN A 241 -0.24 1.57 17.73
C ASN A 241 -0.84 1.43 19.15
N GLU A 242 -0.10 0.87 20.11
CA GLU A 242 -0.60 0.63 21.48
C GLU A 242 -1.07 1.91 22.19
N ASP A 243 -0.36 3.02 21.98
CA ASP A 243 -0.69 4.34 22.54
C ASP A 243 -1.97 4.97 21.95
N HIS A 244 -2.45 4.47 20.80
CA HIS A 244 -3.66 4.94 20.15
C HIS A 244 -4.95 4.25 20.63
N ILE A 245 -4.86 3.21 21.46
CA ILE A 245 -6.01 2.39 21.88
C ILE A 245 -7.12 3.24 22.51
N ASP A 246 -6.79 4.10 23.47
CA ASP A 246 -7.82 4.90 24.16
C ASP A 246 -8.45 5.94 23.23
N LYS A 247 -7.66 6.52 22.32
CA LYS A 247 -8.16 7.43 21.29
C LYS A 247 -9.15 6.74 20.34
N ILE A 248 -8.91 5.48 19.98
CA ILE A 248 -9.88 4.71 19.19
C ILE A 248 -11.15 4.44 19.98
N ARG A 249 -11.07 4.05 21.25
CA ARG A 249 -12.27 3.83 22.10
C ARG A 249 -13.14 5.08 22.17
N ASP A 250 -12.51 6.23 22.33
CA ASP A 250 -13.18 7.51 22.35
C ASP A 250 -13.90 7.83 21.03
N ILE A 251 -13.21 7.65 19.90
CA ILE A 251 -13.79 7.85 18.57
C ILE A 251 -14.95 6.86 18.35
N ALA A 252 -14.74 5.59 18.71
CA ALA A 252 -15.70 4.51 18.59
C ALA A 252 -17.01 4.81 19.33
N ALA A 253 -16.93 5.36 20.55
CA ALA A 253 -18.08 5.79 21.33
C ALA A 253 -18.87 6.91 20.63
N ILE A 254 -18.19 7.82 19.94
CA ILE A 254 -18.85 8.86 19.13
C ILE A 254 -19.52 8.24 17.92
N LEU A 255 -18.77 7.48 17.11
CA LEU A 255 -19.25 6.90 15.85
C LEU A 255 -20.47 5.99 16.03
N GLY A 256 -20.57 5.27 17.15
CA GLY A 256 -21.72 4.43 17.47
C GLY A 256 -23.06 5.19 17.58
N ASN A 257 -23.03 6.51 17.71
CA ASN A 257 -24.22 7.36 17.75
C ASN A 257 -24.64 7.91 16.37
N TYR A 258 -23.86 7.64 15.32
CA TYR A 258 -24.09 8.17 13.98
C TYR A 258 -24.19 7.05 12.94
N MET A 259 -25.05 7.25 11.96
CA MET A 259 -25.16 6.35 10.81
C MET A 259 -24.04 6.66 9.80
N CYS A 260 -22.88 6.04 9.99
CA CYS A 260 -21.76 6.12 9.05
C CYS A 260 -21.11 4.75 8.82
N GLU A 261 -20.40 4.59 7.72
CA GLU A 261 -19.47 3.47 7.54
C GLU A 261 -18.16 3.77 8.28
N ILE A 262 -17.43 2.74 8.70
CA ILE A 262 -16.10 2.88 9.29
C ILE A 262 -15.09 2.15 8.41
N VAL A 263 -14.12 2.90 7.87
CA VAL A 263 -13.00 2.36 7.11
C VAL A 263 -11.87 2.01 8.08
N VAL A 264 -11.49 0.74 8.10
CA VAL A 264 -10.54 0.18 9.06
C VAL A 264 -9.30 -0.36 8.35
N ASN A 265 -8.12 -0.03 8.86
CA ASN A 265 -6.84 -0.31 8.22
C ASN A 265 -5.96 -1.35 8.96
N ASP A 266 -6.49 -1.96 10.03
CA ASP A 266 -5.81 -3.02 10.76
C ASP A 266 -6.82 -3.92 11.52
N ILE A 267 -6.37 -5.12 11.90
CA ILE A 267 -7.20 -6.12 12.59
C ILE A 267 -7.51 -5.74 14.06
N GLY A 268 -6.63 -4.98 14.71
CA GLY A 268 -6.78 -4.53 16.10
C GLY A 268 -7.96 -3.58 16.23
N THR A 269 -7.97 -2.51 15.42
CA THR A 269 -9.10 -1.59 15.30
C THR A 269 -10.38 -2.33 14.93
N LEU A 270 -10.31 -3.26 13.95
CA LEU A 270 -11.49 -4.02 13.53
C LEU A 270 -12.07 -4.85 14.68
N SER A 271 -11.20 -5.43 15.52
CA SER A 271 -11.61 -6.17 16.71
C SER A 271 -12.21 -5.26 17.79
N MET A 272 -11.67 -4.07 17.99
CA MET A 272 -12.20 -3.10 18.96
C MET A 272 -13.59 -2.57 18.56
N LEU A 273 -13.87 -2.48 17.26
CA LEU A 273 -15.13 -1.97 16.72
C LEU A 273 -16.17 -3.06 16.46
N ARG A 274 -15.92 -4.30 16.90
CA ARG A 274 -16.77 -5.47 16.58
C ARG A 274 -18.24 -5.25 16.96
N ASP A 275 -18.47 -4.68 18.14
CA ASP A 275 -19.80 -4.57 18.74
C ASP A 275 -20.52 -3.26 18.37
N ILE A 276 -19.86 -2.37 17.64
CA ILE A 276 -20.47 -1.14 17.14
C ILE A 276 -21.38 -1.47 15.94
N PRO A 277 -22.59 -0.90 15.83
CA PRO A 277 -23.54 -1.30 14.79
C PRO A 277 -23.14 -0.84 13.37
N ASN A 278 -22.24 0.13 13.24
CA ASN A 278 -21.78 0.68 11.98
C ASN A 278 -21.21 -0.40 11.05
N LYS A 279 -21.41 -0.21 9.73
CA LYS A 279 -20.80 -1.06 8.69
C LYS A 279 -19.29 -0.85 8.66
N LYS A 280 -18.54 -1.93 8.45
CA LYS A 280 -17.07 -1.89 8.34
C LYS A 280 -16.65 -2.13 6.89
N VAL A 281 -15.74 -1.29 6.43
CA VAL A 281 -15.10 -1.39 5.11
C VAL A 281 -13.61 -1.51 5.35
N ILE A 282 -12.94 -2.39 4.61
CA ILE A 282 -11.48 -2.54 4.71
C ILE A 282 -10.81 -1.44 3.91
N GLY A 283 -9.93 -0.68 4.57
CA GLY A 283 -9.15 0.39 3.93
C GLY A 283 -7.93 -0.13 3.16
N ILE A 284 -7.25 0.79 2.48
CA ILE A 284 -6.15 0.47 1.54
C ILE A 284 -4.86 -0.04 2.20
N PHE A 285 -4.66 0.18 3.49
CA PHE A 285 -3.50 -0.33 4.23
C PHE A 285 -3.67 -1.79 4.66
N PHE A 286 -4.92 -2.22 4.84
CA PHE A 286 -5.23 -3.61 5.13
C PHE A 286 -5.41 -4.39 3.82
N ASN A 287 -5.98 -3.79 2.77
CA ASN A 287 -6.01 -4.37 1.43
C ASN A 287 -4.64 -4.26 0.72
N ARG A 288 -3.62 -4.93 1.29
CA ARG A 288 -2.23 -4.80 0.85
C ARG A 288 -2.03 -5.43 -0.52
N ARG A 289 -1.17 -4.80 -1.30
CA ARG A 289 -0.68 -5.27 -2.61
C ARG A 289 0.65 -4.59 -2.92
N ARG A 290 1.36 -5.09 -3.91
CA ARG A 290 2.62 -4.49 -4.36
C ARG A 290 2.34 -3.24 -5.19
N LYS A 291 2.64 -2.06 -4.66
CA LYS A 291 2.40 -0.78 -5.32
C LYS A 291 3.73 -0.07 -5.54
N ASP A 292 3.98 0.37 -6.76
CA ASP A 292 5.15 1.18 -7.10
C ASP A 292 4.96 1.75 -8.51
N SER A 293 5.04 3.06 -8.62
CA SER A 293 4.83 3.79 -9.87
C SER A 293 5.77 3.45 -11.00
N ARG A 294 6.86 2.78 -10.64
CA ARG A 294 7.89 2.37 -11.57
C ARG A 294 7.67 0.98 -12.13
N MET A 295 6.58 0.29 -11.79
CA MET A 295 6.36 -1.11 -12.19
C MET A 295 6.64 -1.36 -13.66
N LYS A 296 6.12 -0.50 -14.55
CA LYS A 296 6.33 -0.62 -16.00
C LYS A 296 7.78 -0.53 -16.49
N TRP A 297 8.69 0.03 -15.68
CA TRP A 297 10.12 0.11 -16.00
C TRP A 297 10.97 -0.88 -15.21
N LYS A 298 10.39 -1.57 -14.23
CA LYS A 298 11.15 -2.54 -13.47
C LYS A 298 11.32 -3.80 -14.30
N LYS A 299 12.57 -4.29 -14.37
CA LYS A 299 12.98 -5.41 -15.23
C LYS A 299 12.12 -6.69 -15.05
N TYR A 300 11.49 -6.85 -13.89
CA TYR A 300 10.74 -8.04 -13.49
C TYR A 300 9.29 -8.16 -13.99
N THR A 301 8.70 -7.15 -14.63
CA THR A 301 7.31 -7.26 -15.13
C THR A 301 7.19 -8.00 -16.46
N SER A 302 8.30 -8.40 -17.08
CA SER A 302 8.33 -8.96 -18.44
C SER A 302 7.92 -10.45 -18.58
N ASP A 303 7.96 -11.25 -17.51
CA ASP A 303 7.82 -12.72 -17.58
C ASP A 303 6.72 -13.29 -16.66
N GLY A 304 5.49 -12.76 -16.69
CA GLY A 304 4.33 -13.42 -16.08
C GLY A 304 4.11 -13.19 -14.57
N GLY A 305 4.93 -12.36 -13.92
CA GLY A 305 4.65 -11.85 -12.56
C GLY A 305 3.44 -10.92 -12.47
N GLU A 306 2.92 -10.47 -13.61
CA GLU A 306 1.73 -9.61 -13.70
C GLU A 306 0.50 -10.22 -13.04
N ALA A 307 0.30 -11.54 -13.16
CA ALA A 307 -0.85 -12.23 -12.58
C ALA A 307 -0.92 -12.10 -11.05
N GLU A 308 0.23 -12.12 -10.37
CA GLU A 308 0.32 -11.94 -8.92
C GLU A 308 0.25 -10.47 -8.50
N LEU A 309 0.59 -9.53 -9.40
CA LEU A 309 0.37 -8.10 -9.15
C LEU A 309 -1.11 -7.73 -9.15
N LYS A 310 -1.96 -8.48 -9.88
CA LYS A 310 -3.41 -8.26 -9.89
C LYS A 310 -4.05 -8.49 -8.53
N LYS A 311 -3.48 -9.38 -7.70
CA LYS A 311 -4.04 -9.80 -6.42
C LYS A 311 -3.62 -8.88 -5.28
N ALA A 312 -4.54 -8.65 -4.37
CA ALA A 312 -4.32 -8.05 -3.06
C ALA A 312 -4.56 -9.07 -1.95
N SER A 313 -4.24 -8.71 -0.70
CA SER A 313 -4.44 -9.59 0.45
C SER A 313 -5.88 -10.06 0.60
N LEU A 314 -6.88 -9.25 0.20
CA LEU A 314 -8.29 -9.62 0.27
C LEU A 314 -8.75 -10.59 -0.83
N ASN A 315 -7.90 -10.92 -1.81
CA ASN A 315 -8.16 -12.03 -2.72
C ASN A 315 -7.92 -13.39 -2.04
N ASP A 316 -7.29 -13.41 -0.85
CA ASP A 316 -7.26 -14.62 -0.04
C ASP A 316 -8.65 -14.95 0.52
N ARG A 317 -9.15 -16.13 0.12
CA ARG A 317 -10.51 -16.58 0.47
C ARG A 317 -10.69 -16.75 1.98
N LEU A 318 -9.70 -17.32 2.68
CA LEU A 318 -9.82 -17.62 4.11
C LEU A 318 -9.87 -16.34 4.93
N LEU A 319 -9.00 -15.38 4.61
CA LEU A 319 -9.01 -14.05 5.22
C LEU A 319 -10.36 -13.37 5.00
N THR A 320 -10.83 -13.31 3.76
CA THR A 320 -12.07 -12.62 3.42
C THR A 320 -13.29 -13.26 4.07
N GLU A 321 -13.38 -14.60 4.08
CA GLU A 321 -14.46 -15.32 4.78
C GLU A 321 -14.44 -15.05 6.29
N GLU A 322 -13.26 -14.98 6.92
CA GLU A 322 -13.17 -14.64 8.33
C GLU A 322 -13.62 -13.18 8.58
N LEU A 323 -13.19 -12.23 7.75
CA LEU A 323 -13.54 -10.82 7.86
C LEU A 323 -15.06 -10.60 7.76
N VAL A 324 -15.71 -11.24 6.78
CA VAL A 324 -17.17 -11.19 6.62
C VAL A 324 -17.87 -11.83 7.82
N ARG A 325 -17.51 -13.08 8.16
CA ARG A 325 -18.20 -13.86 9.20
C ARG A 325 -18.06 -13.26 10.59
N LYS A 326 -16.86 -12.80 10.96
CA LYS A 326 -16.51 -12.40 12.32
C LYS A 326 -16.73 -10.91 12.56
N TYR A 327 -16.49 -10.08 11.55
CA TYR A 327 -16.51 -8.62 11.69
C TYR A 327 -17.56 -7.93 10.83
N LYS A 328 -18.37 -8.69 10.06
CA LYS A 328 -19.46 -8.17 9.22
C LYS A 328 -18.96 -7.09 8.26
N VAL A 329 -17.76 -7.29 7.74
CA VAL A 329 -17.17 -6.41 6.73
C VAL A 329 -18.04 -6.50 5.47
N SER A 330 -18.32 -5.35 4.85
CA SER A 330 -19.25 -5.24 3.71
C SER A 330 -18.59 -4.81 2.40
N GLY A 331 -17.26 -4.66 2.38
CA GLY A 331 -16.51 -4.34 1.17
C GLY A 331 -15.12 -3.80 1.49
N ALA A 332 -14.40 -3.44 0.43
CA ALA A 332 -13.04 -2.92 0.52
C ALA A 332 -12.85 -1.64 -0.29
N MET A 333 -11.84 -0.86 0.10
CA MET A 333 -11.29 0.22 -0.71
C MET A 333 -10.09 -0.28 -1.52
N SER A 334 -9.87 0.33 -2.69
CA SER A 334 -8.65 0.19 -3.48
C SER A 334 -8.15 1.54 -3.97
N GLU A 335 -6.91 1.58 -4.43
CA GLU A 335 -6.33 2.69 -5.18
C GLU A 335 -6.36 2.40 -6.69
N ALA A 336 -6.40 3.45 -7.51
CA ALA A 336 -6.24 3.32 -8.96
C ALA A 336 -4.77 2.99 -9.31
N LEU A 337 -4.56 2.00 -10.18
CA LEU A 337 -3.23 1.55 -10.60
C LEU A 337 -3.18 1.35 -12.12
N ASP A 338 -1.98 1.39 -12.68
CA ASP A 338 -1.70 1.27 -14.13
C ASP A 338 -1.68 -0.19 -14.63
N TYR A 339 -2.25 -1.13 -13.88
CA TYR A 339 -2.36 -2.53 -14.26
C TYR A 339 -3.68 -3.11 -13.74
N GLU A 340 -4.17 -4.16 -14.39
CA GLU A 340 -5.40 -4.87 -14.04
C GLU A 340 -5.39 -5.34 -12.58
N GLN A 341 -6.52 -5.21 -11.88
CA GLN A 341 -6.64 -5.65 -10.49
C GLN A 341 -7.77 -6.66 -10.35
N GLU A 342 -7.50 -7.73 -9.61
CA GLU A 342 -8.52 -8.71 -9.24
C GLU A 342 -9.36 -8.16 -8.08
N ILE A 343 -10.67 -8.17 -8.25
CA ILE A 343 -11.58 -7.65 -7.24
C ILE A 343 -11.83 -8.72 -6.19
N PRO A 344 -11.67 -8.39 -4.89
CA PRO A 344 -11.90 -9.36 -3.84
C PRO A 344 -13.36 -9.79 -3.81
N SER A 345 -13.63 -11.03 -3.40
CA SER A 345 -14.99 -11.61 -3.38
C SER A 345 -15.99 -10.86 -2.49
N ILE A 346 -15.49 -10.06 -1.54
CA ILE A 346 -16.29 -9.18 -0.69
C ILE A 346 -16.79 -7.91 -1.41
N GLY A 347 -16.33 -7.67 -2.64
CA GLY A 347 -16.67 -6.51 -3.44
C GLY A 347 -15.79 -5.28 -3.17
N MET A 348 -15.82 -4.34 -4.12
CA MET A 348 -15.11 -3.07 -4.03
C MET A 348 -16.08 -1.93 -3.73
N SER A 349 -16.06 -1.48 -2.49
CA SER A 349 -16.91 -0.38 -2.04
C SER A 349 -16.43 0.97 -2.50
N ALA A 350 -15.13 1.18 -2.79
CA ALA A 350 -14.64 2.49 -3.18
C ALA A 350 -13.28 2.44 -3.88
N LEU A 351 -13.08 3.30 -4.88
CA LEU A 351 -11.79 3.56 -5.49
C LEU A 351 -11.27 4.94 -5.06
N LEU A 352 -10.10 5.01 -4.42
CA LEU A 352 -9.42 6.29 -4.16
C LEU A 352 -8.70 6.77 -5.42
N PHE A 353 -8.94 8.03 -5.76
CA PHE A 353 -8.38 8.70 -6.93
C PHE A 353 -8.01 10.14 -6.55
N PRO A 354 -6.93 10.75 -7.07
CA PRO A 354 -5.85 10.20 -7.89
C PRO A 354 -4.75 9.62 -6.99
N LEU A 355 -5.10 8.73 -6.06
CA LEU A 355 -4.15 8.16 -5.13
C LEU A 355 -3.43 6.98 -5.82
N TYR A 356 -2.11 7.09 -5.96
CA TYR A 356 -1.30 6.03 -6.55
C TYR A 356 -0.86 5.01 -5.50
N GLN A 357 -0.35 5.53 -4.39
CA GLN A 357 0.22 4.70 -3.33
C GLN A 357 0.27 5.50 -2.04
N THR A 358 -0.03 4.86 -0.93
CA THR A 358 0.48 5.33 0.36
C THR A 358 1.63 4.45 0.81
N ASN A 359 2.75 5.07 1.20
CA ASN A 359 3.90 4.33 1.71
C ASN A 359 3.48 3.62 3.02
N THR A 360 3.88 2.37 3.16
CA THR A 360 3.62 1.55 4.35
C THR A 360 4.63 1.79 5.46
N ALA A 361 5.56 2.72 5.27
CA ALA A 361 6.45 3.21 6.30
C ALA A 361 5.66 3.56 7.58
N PRO A 362 6.15 3.13 8.76
CA PRO A 362 5.45 3.40 10.02
C PRO A 362 5.40 4.89 10.35
N TYR A 363 6.31 5.69 9.78
CA TYR A 363 6.41 7.13 10.04
C TYR A 363 6.44 7.97 8.75
N CYS A 364 6.09 9.24 8.89
CA CYS A 364 5.86 10.16 7.77
C CYS A 364 7.18 10.56 7.07
N THR A 365 7.31 10.21 5.79
CA THR A 365 8.45 10.61 4.94
C THR A 365 8.62 12.12 4.83
N LEU A 366 7.52 12.88 4.70
CA LEU A 366 7.59 14.33 4.60
C LEU A 366 8.11 14.99 5.89
N TYR A 367 7.74 14.46 7.06
CA TYR A 367 8.28 14.97 8.32
C TYR A 367 9.80 14.73 8.39
N ALA A 368 10.25 13.51 8.06
CA ALA A 368 11.67 13.17 8.02
C ALA A 368 12.44 14.09 7.06
N GLN A 369 11.90 14.34 5.86
CA GLN A 369 12.51 15.28 4.92
C GLN A 369 12.63 16.69 5.52
N CYS A 370 11.53 17.24 6.05
CA CYS A 370 11.51 18.61 6.56
C CYS A 370 12.39 18.83 7.80
N THR A 371 12.69 17.78 8.57
CA THR A 371 13.42 17.91 9.85
C THR A 371 14.81 17.31 9.84
N LYS A 372 15.08 16.32 8.98
CA LYS A 372 16.34 15.58 8.90
C LYS A 372 17.01 15.67 7.52
N GLY A 373 16.35 16.27 6.53
CA GLY A 373 16.87 16.41 5.17
C GLY A 373 16.88 15.12 4.35
N SER A 374 16.37 14.01 4.88
CA SER A 374 16.31 12.72 4.17
C SER A 374 15.00 12.00 4.50
N ARG A 375 14.35 11.46 3.46
CA ARG A 375 13.08 10.72 3.56
C ARG A 375 13.22 9.40 4.31
N GLY A 376 14.41 8.80 4.30
CA GLY A 376 14.70 7.52 4.94
C GLY A 376 14.89 7.61 6.45
N LYS A 377 15.18 8.81 6.98
CA LYS A 377 15.44 9.05 8.42
C LYS A 377 14.15 9.27 9.22
N GLN A 378 13.23 8.32 9.07
CA GLN A 378 11.91 8.30 9.68
C GLN A 378 11.96 7.91 11.16
N THR A 379 11.29 8.67 12.02
CA THR A 379 11.12 8.36 13.44
C THR A 379 9.68 8.61 13.85
N GLU A 380 9.31 8.02 14.98
CA GLU A 380 8.10 8.44 15.69
C GLU A 380 8.19 9.92 16.06
N VAL A 381 7.05 10.59 16.09
CA VAL A 381 6.96 12.03 16.31
C VAL A 381 5.83 12.33 17.29
N ALA A 382 6.18 12.89 18.44
CA ALA A 382 5.22 13.57 19.31
C ALA A 382 5.09 15.04 18.87
N GLY A 383 3.85 15.53 18.72
CA GLY A 383 3.59 16.95 18.42
C GLY A 383 3.95 17.36 16.99
N CYS A 384 3.38 16.67 16.00
CA CYS A 384 3.64 16.95 14.58
C CYS A 384 3.19 18.38 14.19
N PRO A 385 4.04 19.18 13.50
CA PRO A 385 3.68 20.51 13.00
C PRO A 385 2.82 20.45 11.72
N LYS A 386 2.48 19.24 11.25
CA LYS A 386 1.60 18.99 10.11
C LYS A 386 2.09 19.65 8.81
N PHE A 387 3.36 19.44 8.47
CA PHE A 387 3.99 19.96 7.24
C PHE A 387 3.19 19.64 5.97
N CYS A 388 2.51 18.49 5.92
CA CYS A 388 1.63 18.07 4.81
C CYS A 388 0.45 19.02 4.53
N GLN A 389 0.21 20.03 5.38
CA GLN A 389 -0.76 21.08 5.10
C GLN A 389 -0.18 22.22 4.24
N LYS A 390 1.16 22.30 4.11
CA LYS A 390 1.88 23.40 3.44
C LYS A 390 2.91 22.92 2.42
N CYS A 391 3.40 21.71 2.58
CA CYS A 391 4.51 21.15 1.82
C CYS A 391 4.07 19.84 1.15
N GLY A 392 4.67 19.57 0.00
CA GLY A 392 4.56 18.32 -0.73
C GLY A 392 5.88 18.00 -1.42
N PHE A 393 5.98 16.79 -1.96
CA PHE A 393 7.09 16.37 -2.80
C PHE A 393 6.75 16.60 -4.27
N ILE A 394 7.75 17.09 -4.99
CA ILE A 394 7.81 17.04 -6.45
C ILE A 394 8.77 15.94 -6.86
N TYR A 395 8.52 15.37 -8.03
CA TYR A 395 9.31 14.28 -8.61
C TYR A 395 9.77 14.63 -10.02
N PRO A 396 10.64 13.83 -10.66
CA PRO A 396 10.84 13.93 -12.11
C PRO A 396 9.53 13.77 -12.88
N ASP A 397 9.25 14.67 -13.82
CA ASP A 397 7.96 14.75 -14.52
C ASP A 397 7.59 13.46 -15.26
N ILE A 398 8.60 12.70 -15.71
CA ILE A 398 8.40 11.40 -16.37
C ILE A 398 7.62 10.39 -15.50
N LEU A 399 7.73 10.53 -14.17
CA LEU A 399 7.03 9.67 -13.21
C LEU A 399 5.54 9.98 -13.10
N ASN A 400 5.10 11.19 -13.48
CA ASN A 400 3.71 11.67 -13.40
C ASN A 400 3.09 11.54 -12.00
N MET A 401 3.83 11.92 -10.96
CA MET A 401 3.30 11.95 -9.59
C MET A 401 3.78 13.15 -8.80
N VAL A 402 3.03 13.43 -7.74
CA VAL A 402 3.38 14.34 -6.65
C VAL A 402 3.21 13.61 -5.32
N GLY A 403 3.80 14.12 -4.24
CA GLY A 403 3.66 13.52 -2.91
C GLY A 403 3.11 14.50 -1.87
N ILE A 404 2.27 14.02 -0.95
CA ILE A 404 1.83 14.78 0.22
C ILE A 404 1.88 13.85 1.44
N GLY A 405 2.58 14.29 2.49
CA GLY A 405 2.73 13.48 3.70
C GLY A 405 3.45 12.17 3.40
N ASN A 406 2.72 11.06 3.47
CA ASN A 406 3.23 9.72 3.15
C ASN A 406 2.59 9.10 1.91
N SER A 407 1.81 9.87 1.16
CA SER A 407 1.05 9.42 0.00
C SER A 407 1.61 10.02 -1.29
N LEU A 408 1.59 9.22 -2.36
CA LEU A 408 1.91 9.58 -3.73
C LEU A 408 0.61 9.64 -4.53
N PHE A 409 0.46 10.72 -5.28
CA PHE A 409 -0.71 11.01 -6.09
C PHE A 409 -0.30 11.08 -7.55
N GLY A 410 -1.09 10.43 -8.40
CA GLY A 410 -0.87 10.33 -9.83
C GLY A 410 -2.15 9.84 -10.50
N ILE A 411 -2.30 10.12 -11.79
CA ILE A 411 -3.51 9.73 -12.53
C ILE A 411 -3.25 8.40 -13.22
N CYS A 412 -4.04 7.39 -12.86
CA CYS A 412 -4.06 6.07 -13.46
C CYS A 412 -5.47 5.77 -13.94
N THR A 413 -5.68 5.68 -15.26
CA THR A 413 -7.02 5.46 -15.84
C THR A 413 -7.28 4.00 -16.23
N HIS A 414 -6.23 3.17 -16.36
CA HIS A 414 -6.37 1.81 -16.88
C HIS A 414 -7.34 0.94 -16.07
N TYR A 415 -7.07 0.73 -14.77
CA TYR A 415 -7.97 -0.05 -13.91
C TYR A 415 -9.34 0.61 -13.74
N TYR A 416 -9.36 1.94 -13.67
CA TYR A 416 -10.58 2.70 -13.49
C TYR A 416 -11.58 2.41 -14.63
N GLU A 417 -11.14 2.54 -15.88
CA GLU A 417 -11.98 2.30 -17.06
C GLU A 417 -12.49 0.85 -17.12
N GLU A 418 -11.68 -0.12 -16.71
CA GLU A 418 -12.04 -1.54 -16.75
C GLU A 418 -13.02 -1.94 -15.65
N ALA A 419 -12.70 -1.61 -14.40
CA ALA A 419 -13.55 -1.94 -13.25
C ALA A 419 -14.91 -1.23 -13.35
N GLN A 420 -14.96 -0.05 -13.96
CA GLN A 420 -16.21 0.64 -14.26
C GLN A 420 -17.05 -0.03 -15.34
N LYS A 421 -16.47 -0.43 -16.48
CA LYS A 421 -17.21 -1.14 -17.55
C LYS A 421 -17.91 -2.39 -17.03
N ASN A 422 -17.31 -3.03 -16.02
CA ASN A 422 -17.82 -4.24 -15.41
C ASN A 422 -18.75 -3.98 -14.20
N GLY A 423 -19.03 -2.71 -13.86
CA GLY A 423 -19.92 -2.32 -12.76
C GLY A 423 -19.36 -2.69 -11.38
N GLN A 424 -18.04 -2.73 -11.22
CA GLN A 424 -17.39 -3.32 -10.06
C GLN A 424 -16.96 -2.30 -8.99
N ILE A 425 -17.26 -1.01 -9.17
CA ILE A 425 -16.92 0.06 -8.23
C ILE A 425 -18.19 0.85 -7.89
N ASP A 426 -18.55 0.90 -6.61
CA ASP A 426 -19.72 1.66 -6.15
C ASP A 426 -19.52 3.18 -6.22
N ARG A 427 -18.31 3.65 -5.89
CA ARG A 427 -17.99 5.08 -5.73
C ARG A 427 -16.52 5.40 -5.98
N VAL A 428 -16.29 6.60 -6.48
CA VAL A 428 -14.97 7.18 -6.71
C VAL A 428 -14.72 8.26 -5.67
N VAL A 429 -13.66 8.10 -4.89
CA VAL A 429 -13.33 8.96 -3.76
C VAL A 429 -12.14 9.84 -4.13
N PHE A 430 -12.40 11.13 -4.30
CA PHE A 430 -11.35 12.08 -4.63
C PHE A 430 -10.56 12.51 -3.40
N ASN A 431 -9.24 12.35 -3.45
CA ASN A 431 -8.31 12.68 -2.37
C ASN A 431 -6.98 13.22 -2.92
N LEU A 432 -6.81 14.55 -2.95
CA LEU A 432 -5.56 15.24 -3.28
C LEU A 432 -5.41 16.50 -2.43
#